data_AF-A0A800K3W8-F1
#
_entry.id   AF-A0A800K3W8-F1
#
_cell.length_a   1.000
_cell.length_b   1.000
_cell.length_c   1.000
_cell.angle_alpha   90.00
_cell.angle_beta   90.00
_cell.angle_gamma   90.00
#
_symmetry.space_group_name_H-M   'P 1'
#
loop_
_entity.id
_entity.type
_entity.pdbx_description
1 polymer ?
#
loop_
_entity_poly.entity_id
_entity_poly.type
_entity_poly.pdbx_seq_one_letter_code
_entity_poly.pdbx_strand_id
1 'polypeptide(L)'
;MSGEAKYAGVGAAGVTVVILGLWPFLDPASRVGVLIAAAVALPVQWLSFAALMRFRGKSTGFIGAWVGGAALRMVAVGLVAVIAISRDVDGLIALLLGLAGFLFGLLLLEPMYFKSAASETT
;
A
#
# COMPACT_ATOMS: atom_id res chain seq x y z
N MET A 1 2.26 20.52 8.10
CA MET A 1 1.74 19.15 7.87
C MET A 1 2.90 18.18 8.04
N SER A 2 2.78 17.14 8.88
CA SER A 2 3.85 16.14 9.07
C SER A 2 4.12 15.38 7.76
N GLY A 3 5.34 14.87 7.56
CA GLY A 3 5.71 14.11 6.35
C GLY A 3 4.80 12.89 6.10
N GLU A 4 4.21 12.33 7.16
CA GLU A 4 3.25 11.22 7.13
C GLU A 4 1.96 11.62 6.42
N ALA A 5 1.43 12.81 6.72
CA ALA A 5 0.19 13.30 6.13
C ALA A 5 0.35 13.61 4.63
N LYS A 6 1.54 14.08 4.21
CA LYS A 6 1.85 14.28 2.79
C LYS A 6 1.98 12.94 2.06
N TYR A 7 2.67 11.96 2.63
CA TYR A 7 2.82 10.63 2.03
C TYR A 7 1.48 9.89 1.93
N ALA A 8 0.70 9.87 3.01
CA ALA A 8 -0.64 9.29 3.01
C ALA A 8 -1.57 9.98 2.02
N GLY A 9 -1.50 11.32 1.92
CA GLY A 9 -2.28 12.10 0.96
C GLY A 9 -1.93 11.80 -0.50
N VAL A 10 -0.64 11.73 -0.84
CA VAL A 10 -0.21 11.41 -2.21
C VAL A 10 -0.49 9.94 -2.55
N GLY A 11 -0.30 9.02 -1.59
CA GLY A 11 -0.66 7.63 -1.77
C GLY A 11 -2.17 7.45 -2.02
N ALA A 12 -3.02 8.09 -1.22
CA ALA A 12 -4.47 8.05 -1.40
C ALA A 12 -4.91 8.70 -2.73
N ALA A 13 -4.29 9.82 -3.11
CA ALA A 13 -4.55 10.45 -4.41
C ALA A 13 -4.16 9.53 -5.58
N GLY A 14 -2.98 8.90 -5.52
CA GLY A 14 -2.52 7.96 -6.55
C GLY A 14 -3.45 6.75 -6.68
N VAL A 15 -3.86 6.14 -5.56
CA VAL A 15 -4.84 5.05 -5.56
C VAL A 15 -6.16 5.50 -6.18
N THR A 16 -6.64 6.70 -5.82
CA THR A 16 -7.89 7.25 -6.37
C THR A 16 -7.82 7.45 -7.88
N VAL A 17 -6.72 8.00 -8.39
CA VAL A 17 -6.51 8.20 -9.84
C VAL A 17 -6.51 6.86 -10.58
N VAL A 18 -5.83 5.84 -10.04
CA VAL A 18 -5.81 4.50 -10.65
C VAL A 18 -7.20 3.88 -10.66
N ILE A 19 -7.96 3.98 -9.57
CA ILE A 19 -9.34 3.47 -9.50
C ILE A 19 -10.21 4.17 -10.54
N LEU A 20 -10.17 5.49 -10.64
CA LEU A 20 -10.96 6.26 -11.60
C LEU A 20 -10.58 5.95 -13.05
N GLY A 21 -9.29 5.78 -13.34
CA GLY A 21 -8.80 5.42 -14.67
C GLY A 21 -9.21 4.00 -15.10
N LEU A 22 -9.24 3.05 -14.16
CA LEU A 22 -9.67 1.67 -14.43
C LEU A 22 -11.19 1.50 -14.43
N TRP A 23 -11.94 2.41 -13.79
CA TRP A 23 -13.39 2.32 -13.60
C TRP A 23 -14.21 1.95 -14.86
N PRO A 24 -14.00 2.56 -16.04
CA PRO A 24 -14.77 2.22 -17.24
C PRO A 24 -14.47 0.82 -17.79
N PHE A 25 -13.33 0.23 -17.42
CA PHE A 25 -12.89 -1.10 -17.87
C PHE A 25 -13.23 -2.24 -16.90
N LEU A 26 -13.76 -1.91 -15.71
CA LEU A 26 -14.04 -2.88 -14.66
C LEU A 26 -15.52 -3.27 -14.65
N ASP A 27 -15.79 -4.57 -14.62
CA ASP A 27 -17.11 -5.14 -14.32
C ASP A 27 -17.55 -4.85 -12.87
N PRO A 28 -18.85 -4.91 -12.55
CA PRO A 28 -19.37 -4.58 -11.22
C PRO A 28 -18.71 -5.36 -10.08
N ALA A 29 -18.47 -6.67 -10.25
CA ALA A 29 -17.76 -7.49 -9.26
C ALA A 29 -16.30 -7.04 -9.07
N SER A 30 -15.61 -6.74 -10.18
CA SER A 30 -14.23 -6.26 -10.17
C SER A 30 -14.08 -4.88 -9.51
N ARG A 31 -15.08 -4.00 -9.63
CA ARG A 31 -15.11 -2.70 -8.94
C ARG A 31 -15.15 -2.88 -7.43
N VAL A 32 -15.98 -3.80 -6.93
CA VAL A 32 -16.06 -4.11 -5.49
C VAL A 32 -14.72 -4.68 -5.01
N GLY A 33 -14.11 -5.60 -5.76
CA GLY A 33 -12.79 -6.14 -5.46
C GLY A 33 -11.70 -5.07 -5.36
N VAL A 34 -11.66 -4.14 -6.32
CA VAL A 34 -10.67 -3.04 -6.33
C VAL A 34 -10.88 -2.05 -5.18
N LEU A 35 -12.13 -1.78 -4.81
CA LEU A 35 -12.44 -0.91 -3.66
C LEU A 35 -12.03 -1.56 -2.33
N ILE A 36 -12.31 -2.86 -2.16
CA ILE A 36 -11.86 -3.61 -0.97
C ILE A 36 -10.33 -3.65 -0.93
N ALA A 37 -9.66 -3.86 -2.06
CA ALA A 37 -8.20 -3.81 -2.15
C ALA A 37 -7.65 -2.46 -1.68
N ALA A 38 -8.23 -1.35 -2.13
CA ALA A 38 -7.83 -0.01 -1.70
C ALA A 38 -8.08 0.22 -0.21
N ALA A 39 -9.23 -0.22 0.30
CA ALA A 39 -9.60 -0.11 1.72
C ALA A 39 -8.64 -0.88 2.63
N VAL A 40 -8.04 -1.98 2.17
CA VAL A 40 -7.01 -2.74 2.91
C VAL A 40 -5.61 -2.16 2.70
N ALA A 41 -5.26 -1.77 1.48
CA ALA A 41 -3.92 -1.28 1.14
C ALA A 41 -3.57 0.00 1.87
N LEU A 42 -4.50 0.95 2.00
CA LEU A 42 -4.27 2.23 2.68
C LEU A 42 -3.86 2.08 4.16
N PRO A 43 -4.60 1.32 5.01
CA PRO A 43 -4.18 1.10 6.39
C PRO A 43 -2.88 0.31 6.49
N VAL A 44 -2.66 -0.71 5.65
CA VAL A 44 -1.40 -1.48 5.64
C VAL A 44 -0.20 -0.59 5.30
N GLN A 45 -0.36 0.30 4.33
CA GLN A 45 0.70 1.24 3.94
C GLN A 45 0.96 2.28 5.04
N TRP A 46 -0.09 2.77 5.69
CA TRP A 46 0.07 3.68 6.82
C TRP A 46 0.82 3.04 7.99
N LEU A 47 0.47 1.80 8.36
CA LEU A 47 1.18 1.01 9.38
C LEU A 47 2.65 0.75 9.00
N SER A 48 2.92 0.41 7.74
CA SER A 48 4.28 0.19 7.25
C SER A 48 5.13 1.46 7.36
N PHE A 49 4.57 2.61 6.98
CA PHE A 49 5.25 3.90 7.05
C PHE A 49 5.46 4.37 8.50
N ALA A 50 4.46 4.17 9.37
CA ALA A 50 4.58 4.48 10.81
C ALA A 50 5.68 3.64 11.48
N ALA A 51 5.80 2.36 11.11
CA ALA A 51 6.88 1.50 11.56
C ALA A 51 8.25 2.00 11.07
N LEU A 52 8.37 2.40 9.80
CA LEU A 52 9.61 3.00 9.25
C LEU A 52 10.02 4.27 9.98
N MET A 53 9.08 5.15 10.32
CA MET A 53 9.38 6.37 11.09
C MET A 53 9.79 6.09 12.52
N ARG A 54 9.20 5.08 13.18
CA ARG A 54 9.56 4.66 14.55
C ARG A 54 11.03 4.24 14.67
N PHE A 55 11.62 3.66 13.62
CA PHE A 55 12.98 3.09 13.63
C PHE A 55 14.04 3.91 12.89
N ARG A 56 13.69 5.12 12.42
CA ARG A 56 14.54 5.99 11.57
C ARG A 56 15.87 6.46 12.22
N GLY A 57 16.10 6.17 13.50
CA GLY A 57 17.29 6.60 14.25
C GLY A 57 18.42 5.56 14.43
N LYS A 58 18.24 4.30 14.01
CA LYS A 58 19.28 3.26 14.14
C LYS A 58 19.47 2.53 12.80
N SER A 59 20.70 2.48 12.29
CA SER A 59 21.04 1.85 11.00
C SER A 59 20.57 0.39 10.87
N THR A 60 20.59 -0.39 11.97
CA THR A 60 20.01 -1.74 12.06
C THR A 60 18.47 -1.76 12.10
N GLY A 61 17.84 -0.70 12.59
CA GLY A 61 16.39 -0.53 12.64
C GLY A 61 15.76 -0.27 11.28
N PHE A 62 16.50 0.32 10.34
CA PHE A 62 16.03 0.53 8.97
C PHE A 62 15.78 -0.78 8.22
N ILE A 63 16.73 -1.72 8.28
CA ILE A 63 16.58 -3.06 7.67
C ILE A 63 15.42 -3.81 8.34
N GLY A 64 15.32 -3.74 9.67
CA GLY A 64 14.22 -4.35 10.42
C GLY A 64 12.85 -3.78 10.03
N ALA A 65 12.73 -2.47 9.85
CA ALA A 65 11.49 -1.83 9.41
C ALA A 65 11.16 -2.13 7.95
N TRP A 66 12.16 -2.24 7.07
CA TRP A 66 11.97 -2.63 5.68
C TRP A 66 11.50 -4.09 5.55
N VAL A 67 12.18 -5.02 6.24
CA VAL A 67 11.78 -6.43 6.31
C VAL A 67 10.40 -6.56 6.98
N GLY A 68 10.15 -5.80 8.04
CA GLY A 68 8.85 -5.77 8.73
C GLY A 68 7.72 -5.27 7.84
N GLY A 69 7.95 -4.21 7.06
CA GLY A 69 6.99 -3.72 6.07
C GLY A 69 6.77 -4.72 4.93
N ALA A 70 7.82 -5.40 4.45
CA ALA A 70 7.68 -6.45 3.44
C ALA A 70 6.86 -7.64 3.98
N ALA A 71 7.16 -8.10 5.21
CA ALA A 71 6.43 -9.17 5.86
C ALA A 71 4.95 -8.80 6.08
N LEU A 72 4.67 -7.57 6.53
CA LEU A 72 3.31 -7.08 6.73
C LEU A 72 2.49 -7.09 5.42
N ARG A 73 3.11 -6.69 4.30
CA ARG A 73 2.47 -6.72 2.97
C ARG A 73 2.15 -8.15 2.54
N MET A 74 3.09 -9.08 2.72
CA MET A 74 2.87 -10.50 2.39
C MET A 74 1.77 -11.12 3.26
N VAL A 75 1.73 -10.79 4.56
CA VAL A 75 0.66 -11.21 5.47
C VAL A 75 -0.68 -10.63 5.04
N ALA A 76 -0.74 -9.35 4.69
CA ALA A 76 -1.98 -8.71 4.25
C ALA A 76 -2.53 -9.37 2.97
N VAL A 77 -1.69 -9.60 1.96
CA VAL A 77 -2.09 -10.30 0.73
C VAL A 77 -2.54 -11.72 1.03
N GLY A 78 -1.77 -12.47 1.82
CA GLY A 78 -2.11 -13.84 2.20
C GLY A 78 -3.43 -13.94 2.97
N LEU A 79 -3.65 -13.05 3.94
CA LEU A 79 -4.87 -13.04 4.74
C LEU A 79 -6.10 -12.69 3.89
N VAL A 80 -5.99 -11.68 3.03
CA VAL A 80 -7.07 -11.32 2.10
C VAL A 80 -7.35 -12.45 1.12
N ALA A 81 -6.33 -13.13 0.61
CA ALA A 81 -6.50 -14.29 -0.26
C ALA A 81 -7.23 -15.44 0.46
N VAL A 82 -6.80 -15.81 1.66
CA VAL A 82 -7.44 -16.88 2.44
C VAL A 82 -8.90 -16.54 2.71
N ILE A 83 -9.19 -15.31 3.15
CA ILE A 83 -10.57 -14.89 3.43
C ILE A 83 -11.39 -14.89 2.14
N ALA A 84 -10.89 -14.31 1.06
CA ALA A 84 -11.65 -14.18 -0.19
C ALA A 84 -11.93 -15.55 -0.84
N ILE A 85 -10.96 -16.48 -0.80
CA ILE A 85 -11.15 -17.85 -1.28
C ILE A 85 -12.16 -18.58 -0.39
N SER A 86 -12.05 -18.43 0.94
CA SER A 86 -12.98 -19.10 1.88
C SER A 86 -14.44 -18.63 1.77
N ARG A 87 -14.67 -17.47 1.14
CA ARG A 87 -15.99 -16.85 0.98
C ARG A 87 -16.50 -16.84 -0.45
N ASP A 88 -15.78 -17.48 -1.38
CA ASP A 88 -16.13 -17.54 -2.81
C ASP A 88 -16.46 -16.16 -3.39
N VAL A 89 -15.59 -15.19 -3.11
CA VAL A 89 -15.83 -13.79 -3.49
C VAL A 89 -15.74 -13.62 -5.01
N ASP A 90 -16.84 -13.16 -5.61
CA ASP A 90 -16.85 -12.72 -7.01
C ASP A 90 -15.82 -11.61 -7.25
N GLY A 91 -15.02 -11.74 -8.30
CA GLY A 91 -13.96 -10.77 -8.61
C GLY A 91 -12.67 -10.97 -7.80
N LEU A 92 -12.45 -12.15 -7.21
CA LEU A 92 -11.22 -12.54 -6.50
C LEU A 92 -9.94 -12.13 -7.24
N ILE A 93 -9.89 -12.33 -8.56
CA ILE A 93 -8.72 -11.98 -9.38
C ILE A 93 -8.45 -10.48 -9.31
N ALA A 94 -9.46 -9.63 -9.53
CA ALA A 94 -9.34 -8.18 -9.49
C ALA A 94 -8.98 -7.67 -8.09
N LEU A 95 -9.54 -8.28 -7.03
CA LEU A 95 -9.20 -7.98 -5.64
C LEU A 95 -7.70 -8.24 -5.36
N LEU A 96 -7.19 -9.42 -5.71
CA LEU A 96 -5.81 -9.79 -5.43
C LEU A 96 -4.81 -9.03 -6.30
N LEU A 97 -5.12 -8.84 -7.59
CA LEU A 97 -4.29 -8.04 -8.49
C LEU A 97 -4.24 -6.58 -8.06
N GLY A 98 -5.40 -6.00 -7.71
CA GLY A 98 -5.52 -4.64 -7.21
C GLY A 98 -4.75 -4.46 -5.90
N LEU A 99 -4.89 -5.38 -4.96
CA LEU A 99 -4.21 -5.34 -3.66
C LEU A 99 -2.69 -5.40 -3.84
N ALA A 100 -2.20 -6.35 -4.64
CA ALA A 100 -0.78 -6.44 -4.95
C ALA A 100 -0.28 -5.16 -5.65
N GLY A 101 -0.99 -4.72 -6.70
CA GLY A 101 -0.64 -3.52 -7.45
C GLY A 101 -0.56 -2.27 -6.58
N PHE A 102 -1.53 -2.06 -5.68
CA PHE A 102 -1.51 -0.92 -4.76
C PHE A 102 -0.39 -1.01 -3.73
N LEU A 103 -0.18 -2.17 -3.11
CA LEU A 103 0.90 -2.34 -2.11
C LEU A 103 2.28 -2.13 -2.72
N PHE A 104 2.55 -2.69 -3.90
CA PHE A 104 3.83 -2.54 -4.59
C PHE A 104 3.99 -1.15 -5.23
N GLY A 105 2.92 -0.58 -5.80
CA GLY A 105 2.95 0.77 -6.35
C GLY A 105 3.22 1.83 -5.29
N LEU A 106 2.61 1.71 -4.11
CA LEU A 106 2.87 2.60 -2.98
C LEU A 106 4.28 2.40 -2.41
N LEU A 107 4.82 1.17 -2.41
CA LEU A 107 6.20 0.89 -2.04
C LEU A 107 7.19 1.60 -2.97
N LEU A 108 6.94 1.61 -4.28
CA LEU A 108 7.79 2.32 -5.25
C LEU A 108 7.83 3.84 -5.04
N LEU A 109 6.82 4.41 -4.39
CA LEU A 109 6.83 5.82 -4.00
C LEU A 109 7.70 6.09 -2.75
N GLU A 110 7.88 5.11 -1.85
CA GLU A 110 8.67 5.30 -0.62
C GLU A 110 10.11 5.81 -0.89
N PRO A 111 10.90 5.25 -1.83
CA PRO A 111 12.25 5.73 -2.14
C PRO A 111 12.33 7.19 -2.57
N MET A 112 11.31 7.72 -3.25
CA MET A 112 11.29 9.12 -3.68
C MET A 112 11.26 10.08 -2.49
N TYR A 113 10.50 9.74 -1.45
CA TYR A 113 10.41 10.56 -0.24
C TYR A 113 11.64 10.41 0.65
N PHE A 114 12.28 9.23 0.68
CA PHE A 114 13.58 9.06 1.35
C PHE A 114 14.68 9.90 0.69
N LYS A 115 14.65 10.05 -0.64
CA LYS A 115 15.66 10.82 -1.40
C LYS A 115 15.57 12.33 -1.15
N SER A 116 14.37 12.89 -0.98
CA SER A 116 14.20 14.32 -0.67
C SER A 116 14.68 14.72 0.72
N ALA A 117 14.60 13.84 1.72
CA ALA A 117 15.09 14.14 3.08
C ALA A 117 16.62 14.23 3.17
N ALA A 118 17.36 13.66 2.22
CA ALA A 118 18.82 13.76 2.13
C ALA A 118 19.30 15.06 1.43
N SER A 119 18.40 15.76 0.73
CA SER A 119 18.74 16.95 -0.06
C SER A 119 18.59 18.26 0.72
N GLU A 120 18.00 18.26 1.92
CA GLU A 120 17.80 19.47 2.73
C GLU A 120 19.00 19.82 3.63
N THR A 121 20.15 19.16 3.48
CA THR A 121 21.37 19.41 4.28
C THR A 121 22.59 19.88 3.47
N THR A 122 22.38 20.46 2.29
CA THR A 122 23.45 21.12 1.50
C THR A 122 23.17 22.58 1.29
#